data_AF-A0A1T4XWK5-F1
#
_entry.id   AF-A0A1T4XWK5-F1
#
_cell.length_a   1.000
_cell.length_b   1.000
_cell.length_c   1.000
_cell.angle_alpha   90.00
_cell.angle_beta   90.00
_cell.angle_gamma   90.00
#
_symmetry.space_group_name_H-M   'P 1'
#
loop_
_entity.id
_entity.type
_entity.pdbx_description
1 polymer ?
#
loop_
_entity_poly.entity_id
_entity_poly.type
_entity_poly.pdbx_seq_one_letter_code
_entity_poly.pdbx_strand_id
1 'polypeptide(L)'
;MNSTVTQISAYISEETKGQMESYVKRKGVTKAFLIENALQHFLQALRELPEDLIVPARLVVSEASLERIAERLNQDEDPTPALRALMANK
;
A
#
# COMPACT_ATOMS: atom_id res chain seq x y z
N MET A 1 -5.28 -36.03 -6.31
CA MET A 1 -4.31 -35.48 -5.34
C MET A 1 -5.08 -35.18 -4.07
N ASN A 2 -4.76 -35.84 -2.95
CA ASN A 2 -5.46 -35.61 -1.68
C ASN A 2 -5.11 -34.20 -1.20
N SER A 3 -6.02 -33.24 -1.40
CA SER A 3 -5.90 -31.90 -0.82
C SER A 3 -6.20 -32.01 0.67
N THR A 4 -5.15 -32.19 1.48
CA THR A 4 -5.26 -32.13 2.94
C THR A 4 -5.60 -30.70 3.36
N VAL A 5 -6.78 -30.50 3.93
CA VAL A 5 -7.19 -29.20 4.49
C VAL A 5 -6.66 -29.10 5.91
N THR A 6 -6.02 -27.98 6.25
CA THR A 6 -5.52 -27.69 7.60
C THR A 6 -6.42 -26.66 8.28
N GLN A 7 -6.82 -26.92 9.52
CA GLN A 7 -7.59 -25.97 10.31
C GLN A 7 -6.66 -24.92 10.94
N ILE A 8 -7.08 -23.66 10.88
CA ILE A 8 -6.45 -22.54 11.58
C ILE A 8 -7.44 -21.92 12.56
N SER A 9 -6.94 -21.39 13.68
CA SER A 9 -7.74 -20.70 14.70
C SER A 9 -7.10 -19.36 15.00
N ALA A 10 -7.91 -18.29 15.02
CA ALA A 10 -7.46 -16.94 15.33
C ALA A 10 -8.61 -16.13 15.96
N TYR A 11 -8.25 -15.15 16.79
CA TYR A 11 -9.18 -14.15 17.28
C TYR A 11 -9.27 -13.00 16.28
N ILE A 12 -10.48 -12.52 16.02
CA ILE A 12 -10.75 -11.32 15.21
C ILE A 12 -11.67 -10.38 15.99
N SER A 13 -11.68 -9.10 15.62
CA SER A 13 -12.65 -8.16 16.20
C SER A 13 -14.08 -8.49 15.75
N GLU A 14 -15.07 -8.10 16.57
CA GLU A 14 -16.49 -8.23 16.20
C GLU A 14 -16.82 -7.41 14.94
N GLU A 15 -16.13 -6.28 14.73
CA GLU A 15 -16.27 -5.47 13.52
C GLU A 15 -15.86 -6.28 12.27
N THR A 16 -14.67 -6.89 12.27
CA THR A 16 -14.17 -7.70 11.15
C THR A 16 -15.09 -8.88 10.88
N LYS A 17 -15.59 -9.53 11.93
CA LYS A 17 -16.58 -10.61 11.80
C LYS A 17 -17.85 -10.13 11.10
N GLY A 18 -18.40 -8.98 11.50
CA GLY A 18 -19.59 -8.39 10.87
C GLY A 18 -19.38 -8.05 9.38
N GLN A 19 -18.21 -7.49 9.04
CA GLN A 19 -17.84 -7.20 7.65
C GLN A 19 -17.74 -8.49 6.81
N MET A 20 -17.07 -9.52 7.34
CA MET A 20 -16.91 -10.83 6.71
C MET A 20 -18.27 -11.47 6.43
N GLU A 21 -19.17 -11.51 7.42
CA GLU A 21 -20.50 -12.10 7.29
C GLU A 21 -21.37 -11.37 6.26
N SER A 22 -21.31 -10.04 6.28
CA SER A 22 -22.01 -9.20 5.32
C SER A 22 -21.52 -9.43 3.89
N TYR A 23 -20.21 -9.59 3.69
CA TYR A 23 -19.63 -9.88 2.38
C TYR A 23 -20.08 -11.26 1.85
N VAL A 24 -19.92 -12.30 2.67
CA VAL A 24 -20.33 -13.68 2.37
C VAL A 24 -21.80 -13.73 1.96
N LYS A 25 -22.68 -13.07 2.73
CA LYS A 25 -24.11 -13.01 2.44
C LYS A 25 -24.42 -12.32 1.11
N ARG A 26 -23.76 -11.20 0.81
CA ARG A 26 -24.00 -10.45 -0.45
C ARG A 26 -23.46 -11.16 -1.69
N LYS A 27 -22.32 -11.87 -1.56
CA LYS A 27 -21.61 -12.49 -2.69
C LYS A 27 -21.90 -13.97 -2.87
N GLY A 28 -22.59 -14.61 -1.93
CA GLY A 28 -22.96 -16.03 -2.01
C GLY A 28 -21.75 -16.97 -1.91
N VAL A 29 -20.68 -16.55 -1.25
CA VAL A 29 -19.44 -17.33 -1.06
C VAL A 29 -19.32 -17.84 0.37
N THR A 30 -18.59 -18.92 0.61
CA THR A 30 -18.41 -19.44 1.98
C THR A 30 -17.39 -18.62 2.77
N LYS A 31 -17.50 -18.63 4.11
CA LYS A 31 -16.49 -18.01 5.00
C LYS A 31 -15.10 -18.61 4.77
N ALA A 32 -15.02 -19.93 4.63
CA ALA A 32 -13.77 -20.65 4.34
C ALA A 32 -13.15 -20.21 3.01
N PHE A 33 -13.97 -20.09 1.95
CA PHE A 33 -13.49 -19.61 0.66
C PHE A 33 -12.95 -18.18 0.74
N LEU A 34 -13.66 -17.28 1.43
CA LEU A 34 -13.21 -15.91 1.64
C LEU A 34 -11.88 -15.85 2.40
N ILE A 35 -11.74 -16.62 3.49
CA ILE A 35 -10.51 -16.67 4.29
C ILE A 35 -9.34 -17.20 3.47
N GLU A 36 -9.53 -18.30 2.75
CA GLU A 36 -8.50 -18.89 1.89
C GLU A 36 -8.04 -17.90 0.81
N ASN A 37 -8.98 -17.26 0.11
CA ASN A 37 -8.64 -16.27 -0.93
C ASN A 37 -7.91 -15.07 -0.35
N ALA A 38 -8.35 -14.55 0.80
CA ALA A 38 -7.69 -13.43 1.46
C ALA A 38 -6.25 -13.78 1.86
N LEU A 39 -6.03 -14.97 2.43
CA LEU A 39 -4.69 -15.46 2.79
C LEU A 39 -3.81 -15.63 1.54
N GLN A 40 -4.35 -16.24 0.48
CA GLN A 40 -3.61 -16.42 -0.77
C GLN A 40 -3.22 -15.09 -1.42
N HIS A 41 -4.15 -14.12 -1.48
CA HIS A 41 -3.86 -12.79 -2.00
C HIS A 41 -2.79 -12.07 -1.18
N PHE A 42 -2.86 -12.16 0.15
CA PHE A 42 -1.87 -11.55 1.03
C PHE A 42 -0.48 -12.18 0.84
N LEU A 43 -0.38 -13.51 0.84
CA LEU A 43 0.88 -14.22 0.63
C LEU A 43 1.44 -14.01 -0.78
N GLN A 44 0.57 -13.87 -1.78
CA GLN A 44 0.99 -13.55 -3.14
C GLN A 44 1.59 -12.13 -3.21
N ALA A 45 0.95 -11.14 -2.60
CA ALA A 45 1.46 -9.78 -2.55
C ALA A 45 2.86 -9.70 -1.90
N LEU A 46 3.10 -10.47 -0.84
CA LEU A 46 4.43 -10.55 -0.20
C LEU A 46 5.50 -11.16 -1.11
N ARG A 47 5.14 -12.07 -2.01
CA ARG A 47 6.07 -12.65 -2.99
C ARG A 47 6.39 -11.68 -4.13
N GLU A 48 5.41 -10.87 -4.53
CA GLU A 48 5.57 -9.88 -5.61
C GLU A 48 6.32 -8.63 -5.15
N LEU A 49 6.20 -8.28 -3.86
CA LEU A 49 6.84 -7.12 -3.24
C LEU A 49 7.67 -7.58 -2.04
N PRO A 50 8.92 -8.05 -2.25
CA PRO A 50 9.80 -8.41 -1.14
C PRO A 50 9.94 -7.21 -0.19
N GLU A 51 9.80 -7.41 1.12
CA GLU A 51 9.95 -6.34 2.13
C GLU A 51 11.31 -5.63 2.01
N ASP A 52 12.32 -6.34 1.50
CA ASP A 52 13.67 -5.85 1.21
C ASP A 52 13.73 -4.79 0.08
N LEU A 53 12.66 -4.63 -0.70
CA LEU A 53 12.56 -3.71 -1.85
C LEU A 53 11.75 -2.44 -1.57
N ILE A 54 11.04 -2.36 -0.44
CA ILE A 54 10.36 -1.13 -0.03
C ILE A 54 11.32 -0.30 0.82
N VAL A 55 12.21 0.44 0.17
CA VAL A 55 12.87 1.59 0.79
C VAL A 55 11.87 2.74 0.71
N PRO A 56 11.26 3.20 1.83
CA PRO A 56 10.47 4.43 1.77
C PRO A 56 11.40 5.54 1.30
N ALA A 57 11.00 6.30 0.28
CA ALA A 57 11.76 7.45 -0.19
C ALA A 57 11.76 8.54 0.90
N ARG A 58 12.61 8.37 1.92
CA ARG A 58 12.78 9.31 3.03
C ARG A 58 13.91 10.26 2.67
N LEU A 59 13.57 11.53 2.48
CA LEU A 59 14.53 12.61 2.38
C LEU A 59 14.74 13.21 3.77
N VAL A 60 15.92 13.01 4.35
CA VAL A 60 16.30 13.66 5.62
C VAL A 60 17.00 14.98 5.27
N VAL A 61 16.46 16.07 5.78
CA VAL A 61 16.96 17.43 5.55
C VAL A 61 17.20 18.13 6.88
N SER A 62 18.02 19.19 6.89
CA SER A 62 18.13 20.06 8.06
C SER A 62 16.86 20.89 8.24
N GLU A 63 16.63 21.39 9.45
CA GLU A 63 15.50 22.26 9.78
C GLU A 63 15.44 23.49 8.86
N ALA A 64 16.56 24.20 8.71
CA ALA A 64 16.65 25.36 7.81
C ALA A 64 16.36 25.01 6.34
N SER A 65 16.69 23.79 5.91
CA SER A 65 16.35 23.33 4.55
C SER A 65 14.87 23.04 4.41
N LEU A 66 14.24 22.46 5.45
CA LEU A 66 12.80 22.19 5.48
C LEU A 66 11.98 23.47 5.41
N GLU A 67 12.33 24.50 6.20
CA GLU A 67 11.66 25.80 6.19
C GLU A 67 11.69 26.42 4.78
N ARG A 68 12.88 26.46 4.16
CA ARG A 68 13.04 26.98 2.81
C ARG A 68 12.23 26.19 1.76
N ILE A 69 12.15 24.86 1.90
CA ILE A 69 11.33 24.03 1.00
C ILE A 69 9.85 24.34 1.21
N ALA A 70 9.39 24.42 2.45
CA ALA A 70 7.99 24.70 2.77
C ALA A 70 7.54 26.08 2.25
N GLU A 71 8.38 27.10 2.40
CA GLU A 71 8.11 28.44 1.86
C GLU A 71 7.93 28.41 0.34
N ARG A 72 8.85 27.74 -0.37
CA ARG A 72 8.82 27.67 -1.83
C ARG A 72 7.71 26.80 -2.39
N LEU A 73 7.30 25.75 -1.69
CA LEU A 73 6.15 24.92 -2.08
C LEU A 73 4.82 25.67 -1.99
N ASN A 74 4.72 26.67 -1.12
CA ASN A 74 3.54 27.54 -1.01
C ASN A 74 3.55 28.69 -2.02
N GLN A 75 4.67 28.89 -2.72
CA GLN A 75 4.81 29.88 -3.77
C GLN A 75 4.64 29.18 -5.12
N ASP A 76 3.70 29.65 -5.94
CA ASP A 76 3.54 29.15 -7.30
C ASP A 76 4.61 29.79 -8.19
N GLU A 77 5.86 29.34 -8.01
CA GLU A 77 7.03 29.85 -8.72
C GLU A 77 7.11 29.30 -10.15
N ASP A 78 7.28 30.19 -11.12
CA ASP A 78 7.56 29.79 -12.50
C ASP A 78 8.89 29.03 -12.63
N PRO A 79 8.97 28.01 -13.52
CA PRO A 79 10.21 27.33 -13.85
C PRO A 79 11.32 28.32 -14.24
N THR A 80 12.50 28.14 -13.65
CA THR A 80 13.65 29.01 -13.91
C THR A 80 14.06 28.96 -15.39
N PRO A 81 14.64 30.05 -15.96
CA PRO A 81 15.12 30.05 -17.33
C PRO A 81 16.11 28.92 -17.63
N ALA A 82 16.97 28.57 -16.67
CA ALA A 82 17.91 27.45 -16.78
C ALA A 82 17.19 26.09 -16.88
N LEU A 83 16.14 25.88 -16.08
CA LEU A 83 15.33 24.66 -16.16
C LEU A 83 14.58 24.58 -17.50
N ARG A 84 14.01 25.70 -17.97
CA ARG A 84 13.35 25.77 -19.28
C ARG A 84 14.33 25.47 -20.42
N ALA A 85 15.54 26.03 -20.37
CA ALA A 85 16.58 25.76 -21.36
C ALA A 85 17.03 24.28 -21.33
N LEU A 86 17.20 23.68 -20.14
CA LEU A 86 17.52 22.26 -20.00
C LEU A 86 16.44 21.35 -20.60
N MET A 87 15.16 21.66 -20.36
CA MET A 87 14.03 20.86 -20.88
C MET A 87 13.75 21.11 -22.37
N ALA A 88 14.15 22.27 -22.92
CA ALA A 88 13.99 22.61 -24.34
C ALA A 88 15.08 21.98 -25.23
N ASN A 89 16.23 21.62 -24.66
CA ASN A 89 17.33 20.99 -25.38
C ASN A 89 17.14 19.46 -25.35
N LYS A 90 16.39 18.93 -26.33
CA LYS A 90 16.34 17.50 -26.62
C LYS A 90 17.64 17.01 -27.25
#